data_AF-A0A1I0K771-F1
#
_entry.id   AF-A0A1I0K771-F1
#
_cell.length_a   1.000
_cell.length_b   1.000
_cell.length_c   1.000
_cell.angle_alpha   90.00
_cell.angle_beta   90.00
_cell.angle_gamma   90.00
#
_symmetry.space_group_name_H-M   'P 1'
#
loop_
_entity.id
_entity.type
_entity.pdbx_description
1 polymer ?
#
loop_
_entity_poly.entity_id
_entity_poly.type
_entity_poly.pdbx_seq_one_letter_code
_entity_poly.pdbx_strand_id
1 'polypeptide(L)' 'MEKHYCDVCGTETPAGHRKVVVEIEQILEGAGLEDICCNCLEKAKQVPWTGVVQAAILQGGDSHAT' A
#
# COMPACT_ATOMS: atom_id res chain seq x y z
N MET A 1 -7.49 -25.18 -2.82
CA MET A 1 -7.17 -24.04 -1.93
C MET A 1 -6.49 -23.02 -2.81
N GLU A 2 -7.11 -21.86 -3.01
CA GLU A 2 -6.52 -20.80 -3.83
C GLU A 2 -5.31 -20.22 -3.08
N LYS A 3 -4.20 -20.00 -3.80
CA LYS A 3 -2.97 -19.45 -3.23
C LYS A 3 -2.99 -17.94 -3.43
N HIS A 4 -2.79 -17.20 -2.35
CA HIS A 4 -2.68 -15.75 -2.38
C HIS A 4 -1.22 -15.35 -2.22
N TYR A 5 -0.85 -14.21 -2.80
CA TYR A 5 0.52 -13.70 -2.77
C TYR A 5 0.49 -12.23 -2.38
N CYS A 6 1.46 -11.81 -1.57
CA CYS A 6 1.56 -10.41 -1.20
C CYS A 6 1.90 -9.54 -2.42
N ASP A 7 1.07 -8.55 -2.72
CA ASP A 7 1.25 -7.62 -3.84
C ASP A 7 2.54 -6.80 -3.76
N VAL A 8 3.12 -6.67 -2.56
CA VAL A 8 4.34 -5.90 -2.31
C VAL A 8 5.61 -6.74 -2.45
N CYS A 9 5.62 -7.98 -1.98
CA CYS A 9 6.84 -8.78 -1.87
C CYS A 9 6.76 -10.19 -2.47
N GLY A 10 5.61 -10.59 -3.01
CA GLY A 10 5.39 -11.89 -3.66
C GLY A 10 5.41 -13.09 -2.71
N THR A 11 5.46 -12.88 -1.39
CA THR A 11 5.41 -13.97 -0.40
C THR A 11 4.00 -14.57 -0.36
N GLU A 12 3.89 -15.91 -0.34
CA GLU A 12 2.60 -16.61 -0.20
C GLU A 12 1.92 -16.21 1.12
N THR A 13 0.67 -15.76 1.05
CA THR A 13 -0.14 -15.30 2.19
C THR A 13 -1.37 -16.20 2.37
N PRO A 14 -1.86 -16.37 3.61
CA PRO A 14 -3.17 -16.97 3.82
C PRO A 14 -4.25 -16.02 3.31
N ALA A 15 -5.29 -16.56 2.64
CA ALA A 15 -6.46 -15.80 2.22
C ALA A 15 -7.04 -14.97 3.38
N GLY A 16 -7.31 -13.67 3.15
CA GLY A 16 -8.14 -12.86 4.04
C GLY A 16 -7.48 -12.26 5.30
N HIS A 17 -6.15 -12.09 5.33
CA HIS A 17 -5.50 -11.38 6.45
C HIS A 17 -5.66 -9.85 6.34
N ARG A 18 -6.86 -9.32 6.65
CA ARG A 18 -7.04 -7.91 7.00
C ARG A 18 -7.32 -7.78 8.50
N LYS A 19 -6.33 -7.29 9.25
CA LYS A 19 -6.57 -6.64 10.53
C LYS A 19 -5.66 -5.42 10.63
N VAL A 20 -6.13 -4.30 10.09
CA VAL A 20 -5.35 -3.06 10.01
C VAL A 20 -6.22 -1.86 10.35
N VAL A 21 -5.58 -0.85 10.94
CA VAL A 21 -6.16 0.42 11.34
C VAL A 21 -6.64 1.20 10.10
N VAL A 22 -7.86 1.73 10.18
CA VAL A 22 -8.70 2.29 9.09
C VAL A 22 -7.98 3.28 8.16
N GLU A 23 -7.02 4.07 8.67
CA GLU A 23 -6.36 5.12 7.88
C GLU A 23 -5.50 4.58 6.74
N ILE A 24 -4.82 3.46 6.94
CA ILE A 24 -3.91 2.90 5.92
C ILE A 24 -4.69 2.04 4.91
N GLU A 25 -5.85 1.50 5.29
CA GLU A 25 -6.69 0.72 4.37
C GLU A 25 -7.10 1.53 3.14
N GLN A 26 -7.49 2.79 3.31
CA GLN A 26 -7.89 3.65 2.19
C GLN A 26 -6.74 3.94 1.22
N ILE A 27 -5.51 4.06 1.75
CA ILE A 27 -4.32 4.27 0.93
C ILE A 27 -3.99 3.00 0.14
N LEU A 28 -4.04 1.83 0.80
CA LEU A 28 -3.75 0.55 0.17
C LEU A 28 -4.82 0.19 -0.88
N GLU A 29 -6.08 0.40 -0.56
CA GLU A 29 -7.21 0.21 -1.48
C GLU A 29 -7.14 1.18 -2.66
N GLY A 30 -6.85 2.46 -2.41
CA GLY A 30 -6.63 3.45 -3.47
C GLY A 30 -5.44 3.13 -4.37
N ALA A 31 -4.45 2.37 -3.86
CA ALA A 31 -3.31 1.88 -4.63
C ALA A 31 -3.57 0.53 -5.34
N GLY A 32 -4.75 -0.07 -5.18
CA GLY A 32 -5.10 -1.37 -5.75
C GLY A 32 -4.37 -2.55 -5.11
N LEU A 33 -3.97 -2.42 -3.84
CA LEU A 33 -3.32 -3.50 -3.08
C LEU A 33 -4.39 -4.28 -2.30
N GLU A 34 -4.54 -5.56 -2.64
CA GLU A 34 -5.59 -6.44 -2.11
C GLU A 34 -5.01 -7.45 -1.10
N ASP A 35 -3.88 -8.08 -1.44
CA ASP A 35 -3.23 -9.09 -0.63
C ASP A 35 -1.90 -8.56 -0.06
N ILE A 36 -1.86 -8.34 1.25
CA ILE A 36 -0.66 -7.83 1.93
C ILE A 36 -0.29 -8.71 3.11
N CYS A 37 0.96 -9.20 3.13
CA CYS A 37 1.46 -9.98 4.26
C CYS A 37 1.66 -9.10 5.51
N CYS A 38 1.58 -9.70 6.70
CA CYS A 38 1.75 -8.97 7.97
C CYS A 38 3.06 -8.16 8.03
N ASN A 39 4.15 -8.66 7.45
CA ASN A 39 5.43 -7.94 7.44
C ASN A 39 5.38 -6.66 6.60
N CYS A 40 4.82 -6.72 5.39
CA CYS A 40 4.63 -5.53 4.54
C CYS A 40 3.64 -4.55 5.16
N LEU A 41 2.64 -5.08 5.86
CA LEU A 41 1.67 -4.26 6.55
C LEU A 41 2.28 -3.48 7.72
N GLU A 42 3.09 -4.14 8.56
CA GLU A 42 3.79 -3.47 9.67
C GLU A 42 4.79 -2.42 9.16
N LYS A 43 5.39 -2.65 7.99
CA LYS A 43 6.22 -1.64 7.32
C LYS A 43 5.37 -0.47 6.82
N ALA A 44 4.21 -0.72 6.20
CA ALA A 44 3.31 0.32 5.71
C ALA A 44 2.80 1.23 6.84
N LYS A 45 2.60 0.69 8.05
CA LYS A 45 2.28 1.48 9.27
C LYS A 45 3.37 2.45 9.69
N GLN A 46 4.61 2.19 9.32
CA GLN A 46 5.77 3.03 9.65
C GLN A 46 6.10 4.02 8.53
N VAL A 47 5.42 3.93 7.38
CA VAL A 47 5.63 4.87 6.26
C VAL A 47 5.03 6.22 6.61
N PRO A 48 5.80 7.32 6.53
CA PRO A 48 5.27 8.67 6.70
C PRO A 48 4.50 9.10 5.45
N TRP A 49 3.26 8.63 5.31
CA TRP A 49 2.42 8.81 4.11
C TRP A 49 2.25 10.27 3.69
N THR A 50 2.21 11.22 4.62
CA THR A 50 2.19 12.66 4.31
C THR A 50 3.38 13.07 3.43
N GLY A 51 4.58 12.56 3.71
CA GLY A 51 5.78 12.83 2.91
C GLY A 51 5.70 12.20 1.52
N VAL A 52 5.14 10.98 1.42
CA VAL A 52 4.91 10.29 0.13
C VAL A 52 3.95 11.10 -0.74
N VAL A 53 2.82 11.55 -0.18
CA VAL A 53 1.82 12.36 -0.87
C VAL A 53 2.40 13.71 -1.30
N GLN A 54 3.12 14.39 -0.40
CA GLN A 54 3.76 15.67 -0.71
C GLN A 54 4.76 15.52 -1.87
N ALA A 55 5.59 14.49 -1.84
CA ALA A 55 6.55 14.22 -2.91
C ALA A 55 5.85 13.92 -4.25
N ALA A 56 4.74 13.18 -4.24
CA ALA A 56 3.96 12.89 -5.44
C ALA A 56 3.29 14.14 -6.02
N ILE A 57 2.74 15.03 -5.19
CA ILE A 57 2.16 16.31 -5.62
C ILE A 57 3.22 17.19 -6.28
N LEU A 58 4.40 17.29 -5.67
CA LEU A 58 5.50 18.09 -6.20
C LEU A 58 6.02 17.53 -7.53
N GLN A 59 6.11 16.21 -7.69
CA GLN A 59 6.51 15.57 -8.95
C GLN A 59 5.43 15.65 -10.04
N GLY A 60 4.16 15.54 -9.67
CA GLY A 60 3.02 15.65 -10.60
C GLY A 60 2.81 17.08 -11.13
N GLY A 61 3.28 18.10 -10.40
CA GLY A 61 3.25 19.50 -10.81
C GLY A 61 4.09 19.81 -12.05
N ASP A 62 5.15 19.02 -12.31
CA ASP A 62 6.03 19.21 -13.47
C ASP A 62 5.46 18.61 -14.77
N SER A 63 4.41 17.76 -14.68
CA SER A 63 3.83 17.06 -15.83
C SER A 63 2.69 17.83 -16.51
N HIS A 64 2.30 19.02 -16.01
CA HIS A 64 1.18 19.82 -16.52
C HIS A 64 1.62 21.20 -17.06
N ALA A 65 2.88 21.31 -17.51
CA ALA A 65 3.40 22.46 -18.22
C ALA A 65 3.84 22.04 -19.62
N THR A 66 2.91 21.67 -20.51
CA THR A 66 3.14 21.64 -21.96
C THR A 66 1.83 21.86 -22.71
#